data_AF-A0A8A4TV70-F1
#
_entry.id   AF-A0A8A4TV70-F1
#
_cell.length_a   1.000
_cell.length_b   1.000
_cell.length_c   1.000
_cell.angle_alpha   90.00
_cell.angle_beta   90.00
_cell.angle_gamma   90.00
#
_symmetry.space_group_name_H-M   'P 1'
#
loop_
_entity.id
_entity.type
_entity.pdbx_description
1 polymer ?
#
loop_
_entity_poly.entity_id
_entity_poly.type
_entity_poly.pdbx_seq_one_letter_code
_entity_poly.pdbx_strand_id
1 'polypeptide(L)'
;MTSVFEEPIDESTEEKAAKPTSSEPKPSKPKLRPRARVVKAGGRQGVGDRIVIQGRDGRESYKVPCVDCGDMTPVKQLPGETKEILCNVCYKIRKHGKPSTEKVSKGTRYDYRTQCDKCGKYQETPFLPKADRSFLCDRCHRQEPQRYSGPLKRGVEVLGTKKDPLFLVPCDSCRKKVKVKFAPRAREPFHCQDCFSQRPKKRRGRDEDAKPTTKVMFQIECAECGRHEVVNFIPSSLSAPICSRCYAKKHKK
;
A
#
# COMPACT_ATOMS: atom_id res chain seq x y z
N MET A 1 54.71 -45.98 5.63
CA MET A 1 53.88 -47.03 4.99
C MET A 1 52.56 -47.06 5.73
N THR A 2 51.51 -46.48 5.12
CA THR A 2 50.07 -46.43 5.50
C THR A 2 49.56 -45.04 5.11
N SER A 3 48.40 -44.82 4.50
CA SER A 3 47.48 -45.63 3.70
C SER A 3 46.52 -44.58 3.14
N VAL A 4 46.48 -44.43 1.82
CA VAL A 4 45.58 -43.51 1.12
C VAL A 4 44.19 -44.10 1.18
N PHE A 5 43.22 -43.34 1.72
CA PHE A 5 41.80 -43.66 1.62
C PHE A 5 41.21 -42.78 0.52
N GLU A 6 40.96 -43.40 -0.64
CA GLU A 6 40.06 -42.85 -1.67
C GLU A 6 38.64 -43.33 -1.33
N GLU A 7 37.71 -42.39 -1.20
CA GLU A 7 36.28 -42.68 -1.13
C GLU A 7 35.63 -42.49 -2.52
N PRO A 8 34.69 -43.36 -2.91
CA PRO A 8 34.01 -43.30 -4.20
C PRO A 8 32.90 -42.24 -4.20
N ILE A 9 32.81 -41.52 -5.32
CA ILE A 9 31.74 -40.54 -5.59
C ILE A 9 30.65 -41.30 -6.35
N ASP A 10 29.53 -41.57 -5.67
CA ASP A 10 28.36 -42.19 -6.29
C ASP A 10 27.63 -41.21 -7.22
N GLU A 11 27.62 -41.62 -8.47
CA GLU A 11 26.94 -41.08 -9.63
C GLU A 11 25.51 -41.65 -9.67
N SER A 12 24.49 -40.82 -9.43
CA SER A 12 23.13 -41.00 -9.98
C SER A 12 22.15 -39.99 -9.39
N THR A 13 21.83 -38.96 -10.17
CA THR A 13 20.51 -38.31 -10.04
C THR A 13 19.84 -38.27 -11.40
N GLU A 14 18.80 -39.12 -11.49
CA GLU A 14 17.92 -39.29 -12.64
C GLU A 14 17.24 -37.97 -13.04
N GLU A 15 17.45 -37.61 -14.30
CA GLU A 15 16.79 -36.53 -14.99
C GLU A 15 15.33 -36.93 -15.30
N LYS A 16 14.40 -36.62 -14.39
CA LYS A 16 12.96 -36.72 -14.68
C LYS A 16 12.51 -35.50 -15.47
N ALA A 17 12.51 -35.65 -16.79
CA ALA A 17 11.88 -34.73 -17.74
C ALA A 17 10.38 -34.54 -17.43
N ALA A 18 10.05 -33.38 -16.87
CA ALA A 18 8.66 -32.94 -16.71
C ALA A 18 8.14 -32.38 -18.04
N LYS A 19 7.08 -32.99 -18.57
CA LYS A 19 6.32 -32.52 -19.73
C LYS A 19 5.82 -31.08 -19.51
N PRO A 20 6.02 -30.14 -20.46
CA PRO A 20 5.37 -28.84 -20.41
C PRO A 20 3.89 -28.99 -20.80
N THR A 21 2.99 -28.90 -19.82
CA THR A 21 1.55 -28.73 -20.08
C THR A 21 1.29 -27.27 -20.43
N SER A 22 1.29 -26.96 -21.73
CA SER A 22 0.81 -25.69 -22.26
C SER A 22 -0.72 -25.66 -22.21
N SER A 23 -1.28 -25.02 -21.19
CA SER A 23 -2.66 -24.54 -21.23
C SER A 23 -2.64 -23.02 -21.15
N GLU A 24 -2.44 -22.38 -22.29
CA GLU A 24 -2.66 -20.94 -22.44
C GLU A 24 -4.14 -20.61 -22.14
N PRO A 25 -4.44 -19.77 -21.14
CA PRO A 25 -5.78 -19.24 -20.99
C PRO A 25 -6.05 -18.22 -22.11
N LYS A 26 -7.02 -18.55 -22.99
CA LYS A 26 -7.53 -17.63 -24.01
C LYS A 26 -7.87 -16.27 -23.38
N PRO A 27 -7.39 -15.14 -23.92
CA PRO A 27 -7.77 -13.82 -23.44
C PRO A 27 -9.26 -13.60 -23.70
N SER A 28 -10.02 -13.43 -22.62
CA SER A 28 -11.42 -13.06 -22.67
C SER A 28 -11.55 -11.65 -23.26
N LYS A 29 -12.24 -11.56 -24.40
CA LYS A 29 -12.54 -10.29 -25.08
C LYS A 29 -13.14 -9.29 -24.08
N PRO A 30 -12.54 -8.10 -23.88
CA PRO A 30 -13.15 -7.07 -23.05
C PRO A 30 -14.45 -6.60 -23.72
N LYS A 31 -15.55 -6.64 -22.95
CA LYS A 31 -16.85 -6.09 -23.36
C LYS A 31 -16.67 -4.61 -23.72
N LEU A 32 -16.86 -4.31 -25.00
CA LEU A 32 -16.96 -2.96 -25.55
C LEU A 32 -17.96 -2.15 -24.73
N ARG A 33 -17.45 -1.15 -23.99
CA ARG A 33 -18.26 -0.13 -23.34
C ARG A 33 -18.87 0.81 -24.38
N PRO A 34 -20.00 1.46 -24.05
CA PRO A 34 -20.74 2.29 -25.00
C PRO A 34 -19.89 3.45 -25.51
N ARG A 35 -20.06 3.69 -26.80
CA ARG A 35 -19.40 4.73 -27.62
C ARG A 35 -19.36 6.06 -26.88
N ALA A 36 -18.13 6.56 -26.65
CA ALA A 36 -17.93 7.98 -26.40
C ALA A 36 -18.52 8.74 -27.60
N ARG A 37 -19.42 9.69 -27.35
CA ARG A 37 -19.83 10.67 -28.36
C ARG A 37 -18.58 11.40 -28.81
N VAL A 38 -18.10 11.05 -30.01
CA VAL A 38 -17.18 11.87 -30.78
C VAL A 38 -17.96 13.12 -31.15
N VAL A 39 -17.73 14.20 -30.39
CA VAL A 39 -18.15 15.54 -30.82
C VAL A 39 -17.28 15.84 -32.04
N LYS A 40 -17.88 15.77 -33.23
CA LYS A 40 -17.24 16.20 -34.48
C LYS A 40 -17.03 17.72 -34.39
N ALA A 41 -15.88 18.13 -33.88
CA ALA A 41 -15.34 19.44 -34.17
C ALA A 41 -14.72 19.38 -35.57
N GLY A 42 -15.06 20.36 -36.40
CA GLY A 42 -14.77 20.40 -37.82
C GLY A 42 -13.29 20.24 -38.17
N GLY A 43 -13.12 19.71 -39.38
CA GLY A 43 -11.95 19.70 -40.26
C GLY A 43 -10.57 20.02 -39.70
N ARG A 44 -9.61 19.12 -39.95
CA ARG A 44 -8.27 19.51 -40.39
C ARG A 44 -7.56 18.33 -41.06
N GLN A 45 -7.28 18.51 -42.35
CA GLN A 45 -6.12 17.94 -43.00
C GLN A 45 -4.87 18.51 -42.29
N GLY A 46 -3.95 17.64 -41.90
CA GLY A 46 -2.71 18.04 -41.24
C GLY A 46 -1.77 16.84 -41.13
N VAL A 47 -0.69 16.90 -41.91
CA VAL A 47 0.40 15.93 -41.96
C VAL A 47 1.15 15.92 -40.62
N GLY A 48 1.32 14.72 -40.03
CA GLY A 48 2.05 14.48 -38.78
C GLY A 48 1.13 14.29 -37.56
N ASP A 49 1.26 13.15 -36.88
CA ASP A 49 0.45 12.65 -35.76
C ASP A 49 0.37 13.59 -34.53
N ARG A 50 -0.27 14.75 -34.67
CA ARG A 50 -0.46 15.74 -33.61
C ARG A 50 -1.88 15.67 -33.07
N ILE A 51 -2.05 14.99 -31.94
CA ILE A 51 -3.33 14.95 -31.22
C ILE A 51 -3.37 16.14 -30.24
N VAL A 52 -3.98 17.25 -30.70
CA VAL A 52 -4.30 18.41 -29.86
C VAL A 52 -5.59 18.13 -29.10
N ILE A 53 -5.58 18.35 -27.78
CA ILE A 53 -6.77 18.25 -26.93
C ILE A 53 -7.05 19.61 -26.32
N GLN A 54 -8.25 20.12 -26.58
CA GLN A 54 -8.81 21.28 -25.90
C GLN A 54 -9.36 20.84 -24.54
N GLY A 55 -8.74 21.32 -23.46
CA GLY A 55 -9.29 21.19 -22.11
C GLY A 55 -10.57 22.00 -21.94
N ARG A 56 -11.38 21.68 -20.92
CA ARG A 56 -12.58 22.46 -20.57
C ARG A 56 -12.28 23.94 -20.30
N ASP A 57 -11.06 24.24 -19.86
CA ASP A 57 -10.60 25.60 -19.56
C ASP A 57 -10.12 26.35 -20.82
N GLY A 58 -10.36 25.80 -22.03
CA GLY A 58 -9.87 26.34 -23.30
C GLY A 58 -8.35 26.18 -23.52
N ARG A 59 -7.62 25.60 -22.56
CA ARG A 59 -6.18 25.36 -22.68
C ARG A 59 -5.91 24.16 -23.59
N GLU A 60 -5.08 24.37 -24.59
CA GLU A 60 -4.58 23.32 -25.45
C GLU A 60 -3.50 22.49 -24.74
N SER A 61 -3.58 21.17 -24.90
CA SER A 61 -2.56 20.25 -24.46
C SER A 61 -2.24 19.28 -25.60
N TYR A 62 -0.98 18.89 -25.70
CA TYR A 62 -0.48 17.96 -26.70
C TYR A 62 -0.34 16.59 -26.05
N LYS A 63 -0.80 15.53 -26.70
CA LYS A 63 -0.45 14.16 -26.29
C LYS A 63 0.77 13.70 -27.04
N VAL A 64 1.82 13.34 -26.30
CA VAL A 64 3.07 12.84 -26.86
C VAL A 64 3.41 11.51 -26.17
N PRO A 65 3.92 10.49 -26.89
CA PRO A 65 4.31 9.22 -26.28
C PRO A 65 5.46 9.42 -25.29
N CYS A 66 5.38 8.75 -24.16
CA CYS A 66 6.48 8.63 -23.21
C CYS A 66 7.62 7.81 -23.83
N VAL A 67 8.86 8.31 -23.76
CA VAL A 67 10.04 7.60 -24.30
C VAL A 67 10.22 6.22 -23.65
N ASP A 68 10.03 6.13 -22.33
CA ASP A 68 10.31 4.89 -21.59
C ASP A 68 9.20 3.84 -21.68
N CYS A 69 7.95 4.25 -21.81
CA CYS A 69 6.81 3.32 -21.70
C CYS A 69 5.78 3.43 -22.83
N GLY A 70 5.94 4.36 -23.77
CA GLY A 70 5.01 4.58 -24.88
C GLY A 70 3.68 5.24 -24.49
N ASP A 71 3.37 5.39 -23.20
CA ASP A 71 2.11 5.96 -22.75
C ASP A 71 1.96 7.43 -23.20
N MET A 72 0.81 7.73 -23.80
CA MET A 72 0.46 9.08 -24.26
C MET A 72 0.29 10.03 -23.07
N THR A 73 1.24 10.94 -22.88
CA THR A 73 1.25 11.88 -21.77
C THR A 73 0.84 13.27 -22.26
N PRO A 74 -0.09 13.96 -21.57
CA PRO A 74 -0.45 15.33 -21.91
C PRO A 74 0.66 16.29 -21.47
N VAL A 75 1.14 17.11 -22.39
CA VAL A 75 2.10 18.19 -22.14
C VAL A 75 1.49 19.54 -22.55
N LYS A 76 1.84 20.60 -21.80
CA LYS A 76 1.33 21.96 -22.07
C LYS A 76 2.03 22.62 -23.25
N GLN A 77 3.30 22.31 -23.44
CA GLN A 77 4.14 22.82 -24.51
C GLN A 77 4.87 21.63 -25.14
N LEU A 78 4.95 21.63 -26.47
CA LEU A 78 5.82 20.70 -27.16
C LEU A 78 7.27 21.04 -26.77
N PRO A 79 8.06 20.05 -26.33
CA PRO A 79 9.48 20.29 -26.16
C PRO A 79 10.12 20.59 -27.51
N GLY A 80 11.18 21.39 -27.50
CA GLY A 80 12.09 21.46 -28.65
C GLY A 80 12.74 20.10 -28.93
N GLU A 81 13.38 19.96 -30.08
CA GLU A 81 13.91 18.70 -30.63
C GLU A 81 14.84 17.91 -29.70
N THR A 82 15.40 18.53 -28.66
CA THR A 82 16.39 17.92 -27.76
C THR A 82 15.84 17.36 -26.45
N LYS A 83 14.57 17.57 -26.12
CA LYS A 83 14.03 17.18 -24.79
C LYS A 83 13.17 15.91 -24.86
N GLU A 84 13.67 14.85 -24.24
CA GLU A 84 12.92 13.62 -23.98
C GLU A 84 11.66 13.89 -23.16
N ILE A 85 10.53 13.31 -23.57
CA ILE A 85 9.27 13.39 -22.82
C ILE A 85 9.06 12.11 -22.03
N LEU A 86 8.99 12.26 -20.71
CA LEU A 86 8.66 11.18 -19.79
C LEU A 86 7.29 11.40 -19.18
N CYS A 87 6.52 10.33 -19.03
CA CYS A 87 5.32 10.37 -18.21
C CYS A 87 5.71 10.63 -16.74
N ASN A 88 4.78 11.17 -15.95
CA ASN A 88 5.04 11.49 -14.53
C ASN A 88 5.55 10.28 -13.73
N VAL A 89 5.13 9.06 -14.09
CA VAL A 89 5.57 7.84 -13.42
C VAL A 89 7.02 7.50 -13.80
N CYS A 90 7.34 7.47 -15.09
CA CYS A 90 8.70 7.20 -15.58
C CYS A 90 9.70 8.26 -15.11
N TYR A 91 9.30 9.54 -15.11
CA TYR A 91 10.10 10.62 -14.54
C TYR A 91 10.43 10.36 -13.05
N LYS A 92 9.45 9.93 -12.25
CA LYS A 92 9.67 9.59 -10.84
C LYS A 92 10.58 8.39 -10.67
N ILE A 93 10.42 7.35 -11.50
CA ILE A 93 11.30 6.17 -11.48
C ILE A 93 12.75 6.61 -11.79
N ARG A 94 12.98 7.38 -12.85
CA ARG A 94 14.33 7.84 -13.24
C ARG A 94 14.98 8.75 -12.19
N LYS A 95 14.19 9.60 -11.53
CA LYS A 95 14.72 10.58 -10.56
C LYS A 95 14.88 10.03 -9.14
N HIS A 96 13.99 9.13 -8.72
CA HIS A 96 13.88 8.71 -7.32
C HIS A 96 13.81 7.19 -7.13
N GLY A 97 13.48 6.44 -8.18
CA GLY A 97 13.34 4.99 -8.14
C GLY A 97 14.68 4.27 -8.19
N LYS A 98 14.66 2.99 -7.84
CA LYS A 98 15.80 2.11 -8.10
C LYS A 98 15.96 1.86 -9.62
N PRO A 99 17.18 1.62 -10.11
CA PRO A 99 17.42 1.36 -11.53
C PRO A 99 16.71 0.09 -12.03
N SER A 100 16.49 -0.88 -11.15
CA SER A 100 15.78 -2.13 -11.44
C SER A 100 14.26 -2.04 -11.26
N THR A 101 13.71 -0.83 -11.11
CA THR A 101 12.27 -0.63 -10.93
C THR A 101 11.60 -0.37 -12.27
N GLU A 102 10.64 -1.22 -12.60
CA GLU A 102 9.79 -1.11 -13.78
C GLU A 102 8.37 -0.72 -13.40
N LYS A 103 7.70 0.01 -14.29
CA LYS A 103 6.28 0.33 -14.16
C LYS A 103 5.45 -0.83 -14.67
N VAL A 104 4.50 -1.31 -13.87
CA VAL A 104 3.50 -2.32 -14.28
C VAL A 104 2.11 -1.72 -14.20
N SER A 105 1.42 -1.64 -15.35
CA SER A 105 0.04 -1.13 -15.43
C SER A 105 -0.99 -2.21 -15.13
N LYS A 106 -1.77 -2.07 -14.06
CA LYS A 106 -2.91 -2.93 -13.71
C LYS A 106 -4.22 -2.14 -13.78
N GLY A 107 -4.73 -1.95 -15.00
CA GLY A 107 -5.98 -1.23 -15.24
C GLY A 107 -5.89 0.25 -14.85
N THR A 108 -6.60 0.67 -13.80
CA THR A 108 -6.61 2.08 -13.33
C THR A 108 -5.51 2.41 -12.33
N ARG A 109 -4.80 1.40 -11.81
CA ARG A 109 -3.66 1.59 -10.88
C ARG A 109 -2.39 1.09 -11.55
N TYR A 110 -1.26 1.67 -11.14
CA TYR A 110 0.05 1.17 -11.52
C TYR A 110 0.76 0.67 -10.26
N ASP A 111 1.41 -0.48 -10.42
CA ASP A 111 2.34 -1.05 -9.44
C ASP A 111 3.77 -0.85 -9.96
N TYR A 112 4.72 -0.97 -9.06
CA TYR A 112 6.15 -0.94 -9.35
C TYR A 112 6.72 -2.33 -9.17
N ARG A 113 7.30 -2.90 -10.22
CA ARG A 113 8.00 -4.17 -10.14
C ARG A 113 9.47 -3.89 -9.89
N THR A 114 9.95 -4.26 -8.70
CA THR A 114 11.34 -3.97 -8.29
C THR A 114 12.04 -5.24 -7.87
N GLN A 115 13.30 -5.38 -8.27
CA GLN A 115 14.16 -6.48 -7.87
C GLN A 115 14.55 -6.37 -6.39
N CYS A 116 14.40 -7.46 -5.63
CA CYS A 116 14.84 -7.57 -4.25
C CYS A 116 16.37 -7.60 -4.16
N ASP A 117 16.96 -6.72 -3.35
CA ASP A 117 18.42 -6.61 -3.20
C ASP A 117 19.04 -7.87 -2.56
N LYS A 118 18.25 -8.67 -1.82
CA LYS A 118 18.75 -9.85 -1.09
C LYS A 118 18.62 -11.16 -1.87
N CYS A 119 17.52 -11.36 -2.60
CA CYS A 119 17.25 -12.63 -3.28
C CYS A 119 17.13 -12.52 -4.80
N GLY A 120 17.25 -11.31 -5.36
CA GLY A 120 17.17 -11.07 -6.81
C GLY A 120 15.78 -11.26 -7.42
N LYS A 121 14.77 -11.67 -6.65
CA LYS A 121 13.40 -11.86 -7.14
C LYS A 121 12.67 -10.53 -7.25
N TYR A 122 11.86 -10.38 -8.29
CA TYR A 122 11.00 -9.21 -8.46
C TYR A 122 9.76 -9.29 -7.58
N GLN A 123 9.37 -8.16 -7.00
CA GLN A 123 8.09 -8.00 -6.31
C GLN A 123 7.39 -6.73 -6.78
N GLU A 124 6.07 -6.81 -6.87
CA GLU A 124 5.20 -5.70 -7.22
C GLU A 124 4.74 -4.96 -5.96
N THR A 125 4.88 -3.64 -5.95
CA THR A 125 4.47 -2.78 -4.84
C THR A 125 3.64 -1.59 -5.33
N PRO A 126 2.64 -1.13 -4.55
CA PRO A 126 1.84 0.04 -4.91
C PRO A 126 2.60 1.37 -4.69
N PHE A 127 3.80 1.31 -4.10
CA PHE A 127 4.67 2.45 -3.84
C PHE A 127 6.00 2.27 -4.59
N LEU A 128 6.61 3.39 -4.97
CA LEU A 128 7.91 3.44 -5.63
C LEU A 128 9.02 3.23 -4.60
N PRO A 129 9.81 2.13 -4.67
CA PRO A 129 10.99 1.98 -3.83
C PRO A 129 12.01 3.05 -4.18
N LYS A 130 12.52 3.75 -3.16
CA LYS A 130 13.49 4.82 -3.37
C LYS A 130 14.90 4.26 -3.59
N ALA A 131 15.70 4.96 -4.38
CA ALA A 131 17.09 4.61 -4.65
C ALA A 131 17.99 4.63 -3.39
N ASP A 132 17.67 5.45 -2.39
CA ASP A 132 18.47 5.64 -1.17
C ASP A 132 18.35 4.51 -0.16
N ARG A 133 17.45 3.53 -0.38
CA ARG A 133 17.13 2.48 0.60
C ARG A 133 17.17 1.10 -0.04
N SER A 134 17.52 0.10 0.75
CA SER A 134 17.41 -1.29 0.31
C SER A 134 15.94 -1.69 0.12
N PHE A 135 15.63 -2.36 -0.98
CA PHE A 135 14.33 -2.96 -1.24
C PHE A 135 14.42 -4.45 -0.99
N LEU A 136 13.69 -4.92 0.03
CA LEU A 136 13.57 -6.33 0.37
C LEU A 136 12.18 -6.81 0.03
N CYS A 137 12.08 -7.96 -0.63
CA CYS A 137 10.80 -8.60 -0.82
C CYS A 137 10.19 -9.04 0.52
N ASP A 138 8.87 -9.25 0.58
CA ASP A 138 8.15 -9.57 1.81
C ASP A 138 8.77 -10.76 2.56
N ARG A 139 9.23 -11.77 1.83
CA ARG A 139 9.90 -12.94 2.40
C ARG A 139 11.25 -12.59 3.03
N CYS A 140 12.06 -11.79 2.33
CA CYS A 140 13.37 -11.37 2.81
C CYS A 140 13.26 -10.38 3.97
N HIS A 141 12.29 -9.46 3.91
CA HIS A 141 12.02 -8.48 4.96
C HIS A 141 11.55 -9.16 6.26
N ARG A 142 10.70 -10.19 6.19
CA ARG A 142 10.28 -10.98 7.37
C ARG A 142 11.42 -11.78 8.00
N GLN A 143 12.42 -12.16 7.22
CA GLN A 143 13.59 -12.89 7.71
C GLN A 143 14.66 -11.96 8.26
N GLU A 144 14.59 -10.66 7.98
CA GLU A 144 15.55 -9.73 8.52
C GLU A 144 15.21 -9.49 10.00
N PRO A 145 16.11 -9.80 10.94
CA PRO A 145 15.89 -9.38 12.31
C PRO A 145 15.77 -7.86 12.28
N GLN A 146 14.68 -7.31 12.81
CA GLN A 146 14.48 -5.87 12.89
C GLN A 146 15.61 -5.28 13.73
N ARG A 147 16.70 -4.87 13.07
CA ARG A 147 17.81 -4.19 13.71
C ARG A 147 17.28 -2.84 14.15
N TYR A 148 17.07 -2.69 15.44
CA TYR A 148 16.70 -1.42 16.01
C TYR A 148 17.82 -0.40 15.74
N SER A 149 17.55 0.57 14.88
CA SER A 149 18.46 1.68 14.55
C SER A 149 18.18 2.95 15.37
N GLY A 150 17.23 2.89 16.32
CA GLY A 150 16.88 4.02 17.16
C GLY A 150 17.88 4.26 18.30
N PRO A 151 17.94 5.49 18.85
CA PRO A 151 18.65 5.74 20.10
C PRO A 151 17.97 4.96 21.24
N LEU A 152 18.74 4.14 21.94
CA LEU A 152 18.27 3.43 23.13
C LEU A 152 17.93 4.42 24.24
N LYS A 153 16.90 4.11 25.03
CA LYS A 153 16.57 4.87 26.26
C LYS A 153 17.74 4.73 27.25
N ARG A 154 18.06 5.81 27.98
CA ARG A 154 19.10 5.78 29.03
C ARG A 154 18.80 4.67 30.05
N GLY A 155 19.81 3.86 30.38
CA GLY A 155 19.69 2.75 31.34
C GLY A 155 19.16 1.44 30.77
N VAL A 156 19.06 1.31 29.44
CA VAL A 156 18.78 0.03 28.77
C VAL A 156 20.08 -0.71 28.53
N GLU A 157 20.22 -1.88 29.16
CA GLU A 157 21.34 -2.78 28.93
C GLU A 157 20.96 -3.76 27.81
N VAL A 158 21.84 -3.94 26.81
CA VAL A 158 21.63 -4.92 25.74
C VAL A 158 22.40 -6.18 26.11
N LEU A 159 21.67 -7.28 26.31
CA LEU A 159 22.19 -8.62 26.51
C LEU A 159 21.94 -9.47 25.25
N GLY A 160 22.66 -10.59 25.10
CA GLY A 160 22.44 -11.56 24.03
C GLY A 160 23.33 -11.35 22.81
N THR A 161 23.04 -12.08 21.73
CA THR A 161 23.84 -12.05 20.50
C THR A 161 23.32 -10.97 19.55
N LYS A 162 24.12 -10.59 18.53
CA LYS A 162 23.67 -9.67 17.47
C LYS A 162 22.41 -10.14 16.73
N LYS A 163 22.11 -11.44 16.75
CA LYS A 163 20.93 -12.03 16.10
C LYS A 163 19.68 -11.98 17.00
N ASP A 164 19.87 -12.15 18.31
CA ASP A 164 18.79 -12.16 19.30
C ASP A 164 19.12 -11.23 20.48
N PRO A 165 19.04 -9.90 20.29
CA PRO A 165 19.26 -8.96 21.36
C PRO A 165 18.10 -9.00 22.37
N LEU A 166 18.45 -9.18 23.64
CA LEU A 166 17.57 -9.04 24.79
C LEU A 166 17.85 -7.70 25.46
N PHE A 167 16.85 -6.85 25.58
CA PHE A 167 16.98 -5.57 26.25
C PHE A 167 16.52 -5.72 27.70
N LEU A 168 17.39 -5.37 28.65
CA LEU A 168 17.03 -5.19 30.04
C LEU A 168 16.55 -3.76 30.24
N VAL A 169 15.26 -3.60 30.52
CA VAL A 169 14.61 -2.30 30.65
C VAL A 169 14.06 -2.16 32.06
N PRO A 170 14.42 -1.09 32.80
CA PRO A 170 13.80 -0.83 34.09
C PRO A 170 12.33 -0.41 33.91
N CYS A 171 11.42 -1.02 34.67
CA CYS A 171 10.03 -0.59 34.75
C CYS A 171 9.97 0.84 35.33
N ASP A 172 9.25 1.75 34.66
CA ASP A 172 9.11 3.13 35.10
C ASP A 172 8.29 3.25 36.41
N SER A 173 7.47 2.25 36.74
CA SER A 173 6.65 2.23 37.97
C SER A 173 7.36 1.57 39.16
N CYS A 174 7.95 0.39 38.99
CA CYS A 174 8.50 -0.41 40.09
C CYS A 174 10.03 -0.58 40.04
N ARG A 175 10.71 0.00 39.04
CA ARG A 175 12.16 -0.07 38.81
C ARG A 175 12.76 -1.47 38.61
N LYS A 176 11.97 -2.55 38.67
CA LYS A 176 12.43 -3.91 38.34
C LYS A 176 12.90 -3.97 36.88
N LYS A 177 14.07 -4.56 36.63
CA LYS A 177 14.61 -4.80 35.28
C LYS A 177 13.88 -5.98 34.63
N VAL A 178 13.32 -5.76 33.44
CA VAL A 178 12.60 -6.80 32.68
C VAL A 178 13.35 -7.07 31.37
N LYS A 179 13.48 -8.35 31.01
CA LYS A 179 14.06 -8.77 29.73
C LYS A 179 12.99 -8.72 28.63
N VAL A 180 13.23 -7.96 27.58
CA VAL A 180 12.33 -7.85 26.42
C VAL A 180 13.09 -8.07 25.11
N LYS A 181 12.42 -8.63 24.11
CA LYS A 181 12.99 -8.89 22.76
C LYS A 181 12.93 -7.67 21.82
N PHE A 182 12.38 -6.56 22.29
CA PHE A 182 12.24 -5.33 21.51
C PHE A 182 12.86 -4.17 22.28
N ALA A 183 13.54 -3.27 21.57
CA ALA A 183 14.07 -2.06 22.18
C ALA A 183 12.92 -1.09 22.49
N PRO A 184 12.77 -0.63 23.74
CA PRO A 184 11.75 0.36 24.09
C PRO A 184 12.04 1.69 23.40
N ARG A 185 10.99 2.37 22.95
CA ARG A 185 11.11 3.72 22.37
C ARG A 185 11.48 4.72 23.48
N ALA A 186 12.43 5.60 23.21
CA ALA A 186 12.95 6.54 24.21
C ALA A 186 11.87 7.46 24.85
N ARG A 187 10.79 7.77 24.10
CA ARG A 187 9.75 8.72 24.53
C ARG A 187 8.57 8.08 25.27
N GLU A 188 8.50 6.76 25.35
CA GLU A 188 7.33 6.07 25.93
C GLU A 188 7.70 5.40 27.27
N PRO A 189 6.86 5.51 28.31
CA PRO A 189 7.11 4.83 29.57
C PRO A 189 6.94 3.31 29.39
N PHE A 190 7.88 2.55 29.92
CA PHE A 190 7.87 1.09 29.89
C PHE A 190 7.39 0.56 31.24
N HIS A 191 6.36 -0.29 31.23
CA HIS A 191 5.82 -0.93 32.43
C HIS A 191 5.99 -2.44 32.33
N CYS A 192 6.40 -3.09 33.42
CA CYS A 192 6.39 -4.55 33.50
C CYS A 192 4.96 -5.09 33.44
N GLN A 193 4.82 -6.40 33.17
CA GLN A 193 3.51 -7.05 33.04
C GLN A 193 2.62 -6.87 34.29
N ASP A 194 3.22 -6.92 35.48
CA ASP A 194 2.50 -6.71 36.74
C ASP A 194 1.96 -5.27 36.85
N CYS A 195 2.82 -4.27 36.68
CA CYS A 195 2.43 -2.86 36.73
C CYS A 195 1.46 -2.49 35.60
N PHE A 196 1.59 -3.10 34.44
CA PHE A 196 0.66 -2.90 33.32
C PHE A 196 -0.72 -3.50 33.63
N SER A 197 -0.77 -4.64 34.32
CA SER A 197 -2.04 -5.30 34.69
C SER A 197 -2.73 -4.59 35.87
N GLN A 198 -1.96 -4.02 36.79
CA GLN A 198 -2.47 -3.24 37.93
C GLN A 198 -2.89 -1.83 37.54
N ARG A 199 -2.40 -1.31 36.42
CA ARG A 199 -2.94 -0.05 35.89
C ARG A 199 -4.44 -0.23 35.77
N PRO A 200 -5.26 0.69 36.31
CA PRO A 200 -6.66 0.70 35.94
C PRO A 200 -6.61 0.71 34.43
N LYS A 201 -7.24 -0.30 33.80
CA LYS A 201 -7.64 -0.15 32.42
C LYS A 201 -8.44 1.12 32.50
N LYS A 202 -7.83 2.27 32.16
CA LYS A 202 -8.57 3.38 31.61
C LYS A 202 -9.32 2.61 30.56
N ARG A 203 -10.60 2.32 30.85
CA ARG A 203 -11.50 1.90 29.82
C ARG A 203 -11.12 2.91 28.76
N ARG A 204 -10.75 2.47 27.58
CA ARG A 204 -11.11 3.29 26.46
C ARG A 204 -12.64 3.38 26.59
N GLY A 205 -13.17 4.20 27.52
CA GLY A 205 -13.87 5.37 27.11
C GLY A 205 -13.13 5.78 25.84
N ARG A 206 -13.61 5.27 24.70
CA ARG A 206 -14.73 5.93 24.08
C ARG A 206 -15.07 7.17 24.91
N ASP A 207 -14.19 8.15 24.83
CA ASP A 207 -14.60 9.52 25.02
C ASP A 207 -15.79 9.62 24.08
N GLU A 208 -16.99 9.34 24.60
CA GLU A 208 -18.23 9.64 23.90
C GLU A 208 -18.29 11.16 23.63
N ASP A 209 -17.41 11.92 24.29
CA ASP A 209 -17.21 13.35 24.21
C ASP A 209 -16.08 13.81 23.26
N ALA A 210 -15.28 12.91 22.64
CA ALA A 210 -14.19 13.31 21.72
C ALA A 210 -14.29 12.67 20.32
N LYS A 211 -15.50 12.50 19.79
CA LYS A 211 -15.68 12.53 18.33
C LYS A 211 -15.84 13.98 17.91
N PRO A 212 -15.22 14.44 16.80
CA PRO A 212 -15.62 15.71 16.19
C PRO A 212 -17.12 15.62 15.87
N THR A 213 -17.94 16.31 16.66
CA THR A 213 -19.39 16.42 16.52
C THR A 213 -19.71 17.34 15.36
N THR A 214 -19.55 16.84 14.15
CA THR A 214 -20.42 17.23 13.04
C THR A 214 -21.35 16.07 12.72
N LYS A 215 -21.90 15.41 13.75
CA LYS A 215 -23.10 14.60 13.57
C LYS A 215 -24.24 15.58 13.37
N VAL A 216 -24.59 15.83 12.11
CA VAL A 216 -25.84 16.53 11.79
C VAL A 216 -26.97 15.65 12.32
N MET A 217 -27.70 16.18 13.28
CA MET A 217 -28.86 15.52 13.90
C MET A 217 -30.09 15.96 13.13
N PHE A 218 -30.84 15.02 12.57
CA PHE A 218 -32.07 15.30 11.82
C PHE A 218 -33.27 14.98 12.69
N GLN A 219 -34.19 15.93 12.82
CA GLN A 219 -35.52 15.64 13.32
C GLN A 219 -36.30 14.95 12.21
N ILE A 220 -36.83 13.76 12.50
CA ILE A 220 -37.70 13.03 11.59
C ILE A 220 -39.07 12.84 12.25
N GLU A 221 -40.12 12.84 11.46
CA GLU A 221 -41.42 12.33 11.85
C GLU A 221 -41.55 10.90 11.33
N CYS A 222 -41.80 9.94 12.22
CA CYS A 222 -41.88 8.53 11.85
C CYS A 222 -43.11 8.26 10.98
N ALA A 223 -42.91 7.74 9.78
CA ALA A 223 -43.99 7.40 8.86
C ALA A 223 -44.96 6.31 9.37
N GLU A 224 -44.55 5.50 10.37
CA GLU A 224 -45.39 4.43 10.92
C GLU A 224 -46.18 4.82 12.16
N CYS A 225 -45.64 5.71 13.00
CA CYS A 225 -46.27 6.03 14.29
C CYS A 225 -46.40 7.53 14.59
N GLY A 226 -46.04 8.41 13.65
CA GLY A 226 -46.14 9.87 13.81
C GLY A 226 -45.25 10.48 14.90
N ARG A 227 -44.38 9.68 15.54
CA ARG A 227 -43.49 10.17 16.59
C ARG A 227 -42.30 10.92 15.99
N HIS A 228 -41.98 12.05 16.61
CA HIS A 228 -40.78 12.82 16.30
C HIS A 228 -39.58 12.19 17.00
N GLU A 229 -38.51 11.92 16.25
CA GLU A 229 -37.25 11.39 16.79
C GLU A 229 -36.05 12.08 16.14
N VAL A 230 -34.95 12.19 16.89
CA VAL A 230 -33.70 12.75 16.39
C VAL A 230 -32.77 11.61 15.99
N VAL A 231 -32.43 11.54 14.70
CA VAL A 231 -31.55 10.51 14.14
C VAL A 231 -30.23 11.11 13.64
N ASN A 232 -29.17 10.29 13.63
CA ASN A 232 -27.82 10.70 13.26
C ASN A 232 -27.40 10.22 11.85
N PHE A 233 -28.36 9.85 11.02
CA PHE A 233 -28.16 9.45 9.62
C PHE A 233 -29.07 10.27 8.71
N ILE A 234 -28.59 10.56 7.50
CA ILE A 234 -29.40 11.19 6.46
C ILE A 234 -30.30 10.10 5.87
N PRO A 235 -31.63 10.20 5.96
CA PRO A 235 -32.50 9.24 5.29
C PRO A 235 -32.25 9.32 3.78
N SER A 236 -31.80 8.21 3.19
CA SER A 236 -31.68 8.08 1.74
C SER A 236 -33.07 8.31 1.13
N SER A 237 -33.16 9.27 0.21
CA SER A 237 -34.39 9.96 -0.25
C SER A 237 -35.46 9.09 -0.94
N LEU A 238 -35.40 7.77 -0.83
CA LEU A 238 -36.34 6.84 -1.46
C LEU A 238 -37.24 6.12 -0.45
N SER A 239 -36.90 6.09 0.84
CA SER A 239 -37.73 5.44 1.88
C SER A 239 -38.18 6.44 2.93
N ALA A 240 -39.47 6.41 3.28
CA ALA A 240 -40.01 7.24 4.35
C ALA A 240 -39.27 6.93 5.68
N PRO A 241 -38.87 7.95 6.45
CA PRO A 241 -38.09 7.75 7.66
C PRO A 241 -38.94 7.06 8.74
N ILE A 242 -38.36 6.07 9.42
CA ILE A 242 -38.99 5.38 10.54
C ILE A 242 -38.15 5.53 11.81
N CYS A 243 -38.83 5.62 12.97
CA CYS A 243 -38.19 5.74 14.26
C CYS A 243 -37.43 4.45 14.66
N SER A 244 -36.45 4.58 15.55
CA SER A 244 -35.62 3.48 16.07
C SER A 244 -36.46 2.32 16.63
N ARG A 245 -37.60 2.64 17.26
CA ARG A 245 -38.55 1.65 17.80
C ARG A 245 -39.26 0.86 16.69
N CYS A 246 -39.74 1.53 15.65
CA CYS A 246 -40.37 0.90 14.49
C CYS A 246 -39.36 0.06 13.70
N TYR A 247 -38.15 0.59 13.51
CA TYR A 247 -37.04 -0.12 12.91
C TYR A 247 -36.71 -1.41 13.68
N ALA A 248 -36.57 -1.33 15.01
CA ALA A 248 -36.30 -2.50 15.84
C ALA A 248 -37.41 -3.55 15.76
N LYS A 249 -38.69 -3.14 15.72
CA LYS A 249 -39.82 -4.07 15.53
C LYS A 249 -39.76 -4.79 14.18
N LYS A 250 -39.40 -4.10 13.11
CA LYS A 250 -39.29 -4.68 11.76
C LYS A 250 -38.10 -5.62 11.58
N HIS A 251 -37.00 -5.38 12.30
CA HIS A 251 -35.74 -6.12 12.15
C HIS A 251 -35.48 -7.18 13.24
N LYS A 252 -36.41 -7.37 14.18
CA LYS A 252 -36.38 -8.48 15.14
C LYS A 252 -36.84 -9.75 14.42
N LYS A 253 -35.90 -10.42 13.75
CA LYS A 253 -36.05 -11.79 13.24
C LYS A 253 -35.90 -12.79 14.38
#